data_AF-A0A8B6HIJ8-F1
#
_entry.id   AF-A0A8B6HIJ8-F1
#
_cell.length_a   1.000
_cell.length_b   1.000
_cell.length_c   1.000
_cell.angle_alpha   90.00
_cell.angle_beta   90.00
_cell.angle_gamma   90.00
#
_symmetry.space_group_name_H-M   'P 1'
#
loop_
_entity.id
_entity.type
_entity.pdbx_description
1 polymer ?
#
loop_
_entity_poly.entity_id
_entity_poly.type
_entity_poly.pdbx_seq_one_letter_code
_entity_poly.pdbx_strand_id
1 'polypeptide(L)'
;LDFKPIFVSCSGNGQSLLDTWRTPSMGREIVNINESCTDGHLRSSIIDNWNGSSIDQVKVELFTNGKLDLGIYFDGNLSTSSNWFSKERIRFSTFNDLTQSSTVNFFSMDGDQTVDRHFYISNIYSGCPGDLFWMVAIDTADANYRPCDYDKLPGKEYPYILYAPNQHKTTLNDGTYAVAEKMVISILTFI
;
A
#
# COMPACT_ATOMS: atom_id res chain seq x y z
N LEU A 1 9.95 -12.44 18.22
CA LEU A 1 8.55 -12.45 17.74
C LEU A 1 8.64 -11.69 16.44
N ASP A 2 8.65 -12.42 15.33
CA ASP A 2 9.21 -11.91 14.08
C ASP A 2 8.08 -11.78 13.07
N PHE A 3 7.98 -10.60 12.46
CA PHE A 3 7.01 -10.35 11.40
C PHE A 3 7.31 -11.25 10.20
N LYS A 4 6.29 -11.92 9.68
CA LYS A 4 6.38 -12.76 8.47
C LYS A 4 5.80 -12.00 7.28
N PRO A 5 6.53 -11.85 6.17
CA PRO A 5 6.00 -11.25 4.96
C PRO A 5 4.90 -12.14 4.37
N ILE A 6 3.77 -11.54 4.02
CA ILE A 6 2.62 -12.21 3.40
C ILE A 6 2.25 -11.63 2.05
N PHE A 7 2.79 -10.46 1.71
CA PHE A 7 2.63 -9.85 0.39
C PHE A 7 3.82 -8.98 0.05
N VAL A 8 4.29 -9.07 -1.20
CA VAL A 8 5.33 -8.22 -1.76
C VAL A 8 4.85 -7.74 -3.12
N SER A 9 4.55 -6.45 -3.22
CA SER A 9 4.25 -5.81 -4.49
C SER A 9 5.42 -4.94 -4.92
N CYS A 10 5.79 -5.01 -6.21
CA CYS A 10 6.80 -4.13 -6.79
C CYS A 10 6.16 -3.25 -7.84
N SER A 11 6.72 -2.06 -8.00
CA SER A 11 6.30 -1.13 -9.04
C SER A 11 6.69 -1.64 -10.44
N GLY A 12 5.83 -1.38 -11.44
CA GLY A 12 6.16 -1.52 -12.86
C GLY A 12 6.17 -2.94 -13.43
N ASN A 13 5.36 -3.86 -12.89
CA ASN A 13 5.24 -5.23 -13.41
C ASN A 13 3.94 -5.49 -14.20
N GLY A 14 3.13 -4.46 -14.43
CA GLY A 14 1.89 -4.50 -15.22
C GLY A 14 0.73 -5.24 -14.55
N GLN A 15 0.87 -5.68 -13.29
CA GLN A 15 -0.17 -6.42 -12.58
C GLN A 15 -0.80 -5.59 -11.46
N SER A 16 -2.12 -5.72 -11.31
CA SER A 16 -2.86 -5.12 -10.21
C SER A 16 -2.42 -5.70 -8.87
N LEU A 17 -1.94 -4.83 -8.00
CA LEU A 17 -1.63 -5.04 -6.60
C LEU A 17 -2.88 -5.45 -5.81
N LEU A 18 -3.99 -4.73 -5.92
CA LEU A 18 -5.23 -5.04 -5.20
C LEU A 18 -5.86 -6.35 -5.66
N ASP A 19 -5.89 -6.62 -6.97
CA ASP A 19 -6.40 -7.90 -7.47
C ASP A 19 -5.49 -9.04 -7.06
N THR A 20 -4.16 -8.85 -7.09
CA THR A 20 -3.24 -9.87 -6.60
C THR A 20 -3.41 -10.09 -5.09
N TRP A 21 -3.64 -9.05 -4.30
CA TRP A 21 -3.98 -9.20 -2.88
C TRP A 21 -5.23 -10.07 -2.69
N ARG A 22 -6.27 -9.86 -3.51
CA ARG A 22 -7.59 -10.52 -3.39
C ARG A 22 -7.66 -11.91 -4.01
N THR A 23 -6.87 -12.18 -5.05
CA THR A 23 -7.03 -13.37 -5.90
C THR A 23 -5.80 -14.28 -5.79
N PRO A 24 -5.92 -15.45 -5.13
CA PRO A 24 -4.80 -16.36 -4.90
C PRO A 24 -4.01 -16.73 -6.15
N SER A 25 -4.71 -16.95 -7.27
CA SER A 25 -4.10 -17.40 -8.52
C SER A 25 -3.26 -16.33 -9.24
N MET A 26 -3.30 -15.08 -8.79
CA MET A 26 -2.52 -13.98 -9.39
C MET A 26 -1.17 -13.78 -8.69
N GLY A 27 -0.98 -14.32 -7.48
CA GLY A 27 0.25 -14.16 -6.72
C GLY A 27 1.16 -15.38 -6.80
N ARG A 28 2.47 -15.15 -6.70
CA ARG A 28 3.49 -16.20 -6.55
C ARG A 28 3.88 -16.38 -5.08
N GLU A 29 4.33 -17.56 -4.69
CA GLU A 29 4.74 -17.83 -3.30
C GLU A 29 5.93 -16.95 -2.88
N ILE A 30 5.95 -16.50 -1.63
CA ILE A 30 7.04 -15.71 -1.07
C ILE A 30 8.16 -16.64 -0.62
N VAL A 31 9.25 -16.70 -1.39
CA VAL A 31 10.49 -17.36 -0.96
C VAL A 31 11.40 -16.36 -0.22
N ASN A 32 11.53 -15.14 -0.77
CA ASN A 32 12.34 -14.07 -0.21
C ASN A 32 11.75 -12.71 -0.60
N ILE A 33 11.71 -11.74 0.33
CA ILE A 33 11.23 -10.38 0.02
C ILE A 33 12.11 -9.64 -1.00
N ASN A 34 13.36 -10.06 -1.21
CA ASN A 34 14.28 -9.50 -2.19
C ASN A 34 14.12 -10.11 -3.59
N GLU A 35 13.21 -11.07 -3.76
CA GLU A 35 12.90 -11.62 -5.07
C GLU A 35 12.33 -10.54 -6.00
N SER A 36 12.61 -10.71 -7.29
CA SER A 36 12.07 -9.87 -8.35
C SER A 36 10.56 -10.11 -8.50
N CYS A 37 9.79 -9.03 -8.66
CA CYS A 37 8.38 -9.13 -9.04
C CYS A 37 8.16 -9.01 -10.56
N THR A 38 9.19 -9.26 -11.39
CA THR A 38 9.08 -9.19 -12.86
C THR A 38 7.96 -10.06 -13.40
N ASP A 39 7.75 -11.24 -12.80
CA ASP A 39 6.70 -12.18 -13.19
C ASP A 39 5.45 -12.08 -12.28
N GLY A 40 5.25 -10.92 -11.67
CA GLY A 40 4.12 -10.64 -10.79
C GLY A 40 4.45 -10.53 -9.32
N HIS A 41 3.47 -10.09 -8.54
CA HIS A 41 3.60 -9.88 -7.10
C HIS A 41 3.70 -11.21 -6.34
N LEU A 42 4.30 -11.14 -5.14
CA LEU A 42 4.41 -12.29 -4.26
C LEU A 42 3.33 -12.22 -3.18
N ARG A 43 2.76 -13.38 -2.84
CA ARG A 43 1.56 -13.50 -2.02
C ARG A 43 1.59 -14.82 -1.25
N SER A 44 1.23 -14.75 0.02
CA SER A 44 1.04 -15.92 0.89
C SER A 44 -0.43 -16.36 0.93
N SER A 45 -0.66 -17.67 1.05
CA SER A 45 -1.98 -18.27 1.30
C SER A 45 -2.57 -17.91 2.69
N ILE A 46 -1.77 -17.30 3.56
CA ILE A 46 -2.26 -16.74 4.84
C ILE A 46 -3.33 -15.67 4.59
N ILE A 47 -3.25 -14.91 3.48
CA ILE A 47 -4.25 -13.89 3.14
C ILE A 47 -5.64 -14.52 2.96
N ASP A 48 -5.69 -15.75 2.44
CA ASP A 48 -6.94 -16.50 2.24
C ASP A 48 -7.46 -17.12 3.53
N ASN A 49 -6.53 -17.49 4.42
CA ASN A 49 -6.81 -18.09 5.72
C ASN A 49 -6.71 -17.06 6.86
N TRP A 50 -6.97 -15.78 6.57
CA TRP A 50 -6.76 -14.67 7.50
C TRP A 50 -7.44 -14.90 8.86
N ASN A 51 -8.72 -15.27 8.84
CA ASN A 51 -9.52 -15.50 10.03
C ASN A 51 -9.04 -16.71 10.87
N GLY A 52 -8.26 -17.62 10.27
CA GLY A 52 -7.66 -18.75 10.96
C GLY A 52 -6.25 -18.48 11.51
N SER A 53 -5.68 -17.29 11.26
CA SER A 53 -4.24 -17.02 11.48
C SER A 53 -3.92 -16.25 12.76
N SER A 54 -4.90 -15.96 13.62
CA SER A 54 -4.72 -15.25 14.92
C SER A 54 -3.74 -14.07 14.83
N ILE A 55 -4.06 -13.09 14.00
CA ILE A 55 -3.15 -11.97 13.68
C ILE A 55 -3.19 -10.94 14.81
N ASP A 56 -2.02 -10.62 15.37
CA ASP A 56 -1.80 -9.57 16.37
C ASP A 56 -1.59 -8.22 15.70
N GLN A 57 -0.64 -8.16 14.76
CA GLN A 57 -0.29 -6.93 14.05
C GLN A 57 -0.10 -7.17 12.57
N VAL A 58 -0.40 -6.14 11.78
CA VAL A 58 -0.05 -6.06 10.37
C VAL A 58 0.85 -4.85 10.19
N LYS A 59 1.90 -4.95 9.37
CA LYS A 59 2.69 -3.78 8.99
C LYS A 59 2.78 -3.64 7.48
N VAL A 60 2.79 -2.40 7.03
CA VAL A 60 3.07 -1.98 5.65
C VAL A 60 4.40 -1.25 5.65
N GLU A 61 5.31 -1.70 4.82
CA GLU A 61 6.64 -1.10 4.67
C GLU A 61 6.90 -0.75 3.20
N LEU A 62 7.41 0.46 2.95
CA LEU A 62 7.81 0.91 1.62
C LEU A 62 9.33 0.97 1.51
N PHE A 63 9.84 0.49 0.39
CA PHE A 63 11.28 0.44 0.11
C PHE A 63 11.62 1.24 -1.14
N THR A 64 12.75 1.95 -1.09
CA THR A 64 13.37 2.60 -2.25
C THR A 64 14.86 2.28 -2.24
N ASN A 65 15.39 1.78 -3.36
CA ASN A 65 16.79 1.38 -3.49
C ASN A 65 17.24 0.39 -2.39
N GLY A 66 16.37 -0.56 -2.02
CA GLY A 66 16.60 -1.56 -1.00
C GLY A 66 16.60 -1.05 0.44
N LYS A 67 16.25 0.22 0.68
CA LYS A 67 16.18 0.82 2.01
C LYS A 67 14.74 1.02 2.43
N LEU A 68 14.45 0.80 3.71
CA LEU A 68 13.16 1.11 4.31
C LEU A 68 13.00 2.63 4.43
N ASP A 69 11.97 3.18 3.79
CA ASP A 69 11.61 4.60 3.85
C ASP A 69 10.43 4.86 4.78
N LEU A 70 9.46 3.94 4.81
CA LEU A 70 8.19 4.11 5.50
C LEU A 70 7.77 2.82 6.22
N GLY A 71 7.17 2.94 7.40
CA GLY A 71 6.47 1.85 8.08
C GLY A 71 5.18 2.32 8.77
N ILE A 72 4.08 1.61 8.52
CA ILE A 72 2.82 1.79 9.26
C ILE A 72 2.42 0.44 9.85
N TYR A 73 2.11 0.44 11.15
CA TYR A 73 1.77 -0.74 11.92
C TYR A 73 0.32 -0.63 12.37
N PHE A 74 -0.41 -1.72 12.22
CA PHE A 74 -1.84 -1.82 12.42
C PHE A 74 -2.15 -2.91 13.44
N ASP A 75 -3.24 -2.71 14.17
CA ASP A 75 -3.89 -3.71 14.99
C ASP A 75 -4.57 -4.76 14.09
N GLY A 76 -4.01 -5.96 14.10
CA GLY A 76 -4.53 -7.10 13.36
C GLY A 76 -5.65 -7.84 14.08
N ASN A 77 -5.89 -7.56 15.36
CA ASN A 77 -6.86 -8.30 16.16
C ASN A 77 -8.29 -8.09 15.61
N LEU A 78 -9.02 -9.20 15.43
CA LEU A 78 -10.36 -9.24 14.83
C LEU A 78 -10.45 -8.50 13.48
N SER A 79 -9.34 -8.38 12.75
CA SER A 79 -9.36 -7.85 11.39
C SER A 79 -9.70 -8.93 10.36
N THR A 80 -10.08 -8.50 9.17
CA THR A 80 -10.18 -9.33 7.98
C THR A 80 -9.09 -8.93 6.99
N SER A 81 -8.82 -9.78 6.01
CA SER A 81 -7.92 -9.45 4.89
C SER A 81 -8.37 -8.23 4.07
N SER A 82 -9.58 -7.71 4.29
CA SER A 82 -10.15 -6.54 3.63
C SER A 82 -10.25 -5.28 4.50
N ASN A 83 -10.09 -5.36 5.83
CA ASN A 83 -10.33 -4.21 6.73
C ASN A 83 -9.17 -3.85 7.67
N TRP A 84 -8.08 -4.62 7.68
CA TRP A 84 -6.96 -4.36 8.59
C TRP A 84 -6.25 -3.03 8.29
N PHE A 85 -6.25 -2.61 7.02
CA PHE A 85 -5.70 -1.33 6.57
C PHE A 85 -6.75 -0.22 6.78
N SER A 86 -6.88 0.23 8.02
CA SER A 86 -7.80 1.31 8.38
C SER A 86 -7.17 2.24 9.41
N LYS A 87 -7.68 3.47 9.45
CA LYS A 87 -7.20 4.52 10.35
C LYS A 87 -7.30 4.12 11.82
N GLU A 88 -8.42 3.51 12.19
CA GLU A 88 -8.77 3.10 13.56
C GLU A 88 -7.84 2.02 14.09
N ARG A 89 -7.15 1.31 13.18
CA ARG A 89 -6.22 0.23 13.52
C ARG A 89 -4.78 0.71 13.63
N ILE A 90 -4.44 1.97 13.34
CA ILE A 90 -3.05 2.44 13.47
C ILE A 90 -2.56 2.25 14.91
N ARG A 91 -1.44 1.53 15.04
CA ARG A 91 -0.66 1.38 16.28
C ARG A 91 0.56 2.29 16.28
N PHE A 92 1.23 2.38 15.13
CA PHE A 92 2.40 3.22 14.92
C PHE A 92 2.52 3.61 13.45
N SER A 93 3.10 4.77 13.19
CA SER A 93 3.39 5.25 11.84
C SER A 93 4.70 6.04 11.85
N THR A 94 5.50 5.90 10.80
CA THR A 94 6.65 6.78 10.56
C THR A 94 6.22 8.20 10.12
N PHE A 95 4.95 8.40 9.77
CA PHE A 95 4.38 9.74 9.57
C PHE A 95 3.99 10.35 10.92
N ASN A 96 4.55 11.51 11.25
CA ASN A 96 4.34 12.19 12.52
C ASN A 96 2.91 12.76 12.65
N ASP A 97 2.21 13.00 11.53
CA ASP A 97 0.86 13.56 11.49
C ASP A 97 -0.22 12.56 11.06
N LEU A 98 0.12 11.26 10.95
CA LEU A 98 -0.83 10.19 10.69
C LEU A 98 -1.13 9.42 11.97
N THR A 99 -2.31 9.61 12.51
CA THR A 99 -2.80 9.01 13.75
C THR A 99 -4.24 8.53 13.57
N GLN A 100 -4.78 7.82 14.56
CA GLN A 100 -6.20 7.45 14.59
C GLN A 100 -7.14 8.67 14.53
N SER A 101 -6.68 9.85 14.96
CA SER A 101 -7.47 11.09 14.97
C SER A 101 -7.31 11.91 13.69
N SER A 102 -6.45 11.51 12.74
CA SER A 102 -6.24 12.26 11.51
C SER A 102 -7.52 12.33 10.67
N THR A 103 -7.77 13.48 10.06
CA THR A 103 -8.85 13.65 9.08
C THR A 103 -8.43 13.01 7.76
N VAL A 104 -9.32 12.21 7.18
CA VAL A 104 -9.09 11.50 5.91
C VAL A 104 -10.36 11.47 5.08
N ASN A 105 -10.22 11.57 3.76
CA ASN A 105 -11.29 11.24 2.80
C ASN A 105 -11.17 9.80 2.30
N PHE A 106 -9.95 9.25 2.25
CA PHE A 106 -9.70 7.83 1.98
C PHE A 106 -8.68 7.26 2.96
N PHE A 107 -8.98 6.08 3.50
CA PHE A 107 -8.06 5.24 4.25
C PHE A 107 -8.53 3.79 4.14
N SER A 108 -8.22 3.15 3.02
CA SER A 108 -8.56 1.75 2.77
C SER A 108 -7.71 1.16 1.65
N MET A 109 -7.70 -0.17 1.54
CA MET A 109 -7.11 -0.86 0.40
C MET A 109 -7.85 -0.52 -0.90
N ASP A 110 -9.17 -0.36 -0.85
CA ASP A 110 -9.97 0.05 -2.00
C ASP A 110 -9.67 1.46 -2.48
N GLY A 111 -9.43 2.39 -1.55
CA GLY A 111 -9.20 3.81 -1.86
C GLY A 111 -10.26 4.40 -2.79
N ASP A 112 -9.81 5.07 -3.85
CA ASP A 112 -10.68 5.65 -4.88
C ASP A 112 -10.74 4.74 -6.11
N GLN A 113 -11.79 3.91 -6.14
CA GLN A 113 -12.05 2.92 -7.18
C GLN A 113 -12.44 3.54 -8.53
N THR A 114 -12.72 4.85 -8.60
CA THR A 114 -13.08 5.50 -9.87
C THR A 114 -11.87 5.76 -10.77
N VAL A 115 -10.67 5.72 -10.17
CA VAL A 115 -9.38 6.03 -10.79
C VAL A 115 -8.28 5.06 -10.33
N ASP A 116 -8.65 3.89 -9.79
CA ASP A 116 -7.77 2.80 -9.36
C ASP A 116 -6.61 3.25 -8.43
N ARG A 117 -6.94 4.14 -7.49
CA ARG A 117 -6.04 4.56 -6.40
C ARG A 117 -6.28 3.67 -5.20
N HIS A 118 -5.47 2.64 -5.05
CA HIS A 118 -5.60 1.63 -4.01
C HIS A 118 -4.56 1.81 -2.90
N PHE A 119 -4.74 1.10 -1.78
CA PHE A 119 -3.92 1.27 -0.57
C PHE A 119 -3.72 2.74 -0.22
N TYR A 120 -4.83 3.48 -0.26
CA TYR A 120 -4.80 4.94 -0.31
C TYR A 120 -5.03 5.53 1.07
N ILE A 121 -4.09 6.37 1.50
CA ILE A 121 -4.19 7.19 2.71
C ILE A 121 -4.17 8.65 2.27
N SER A 122 -5.35 9.26 2.22
CA SER A 122 -5.58 10.62 1.72
C SER A 122 -6.25 11.48 2.76
N ASN A 123 -5.78 12.72 2.89
CA ASN A 123 -6.35 13.71 3.78
C ASN A 123 -7.57 14.39 3.16
N ILE A 124 -7.42 14.91 1.94
CA ILE A 124 -8.44 15.70 1.26
C ILE A 124 -8.20 15.72 -0.26
N TYR A 125 -9.29 15.79 -1.01
CA TYR A 125 -9.26 16.18 -2.42
C TYR A 125 -9.49 17.69 -2.55
N SER A 126 -8.54 18.40 -3.14
CA SER A 126 -8.60 19.84 -3.37
C SER A 126 -8.23 20.20 -4.82
N GLY A 127 -8.48 19.26 -5.73
CA GLY A 127 -8.01 19.27 -7.12
C GLY A 127 -6.59 18.71 -7.19
N CYS A 128 -6.20 18.18 -8.35
CA CYS A 128 -4.95 17.41 -8.49
C CYS A 128 -3.72 18.05 -7.80
N PRO A 129 -3.44 19.36 -7.94
CA PRO A 129 -2.29 19.97 -7.27
C PRO A 129 -2.46 20.18 -5.77
N GLY A 130 -3.71 20.22 -5.29
CA GLY A 130 -4.07 20.43 -3.89
C GLY A 130 -4.36 19.16 -3.12
N ASP A 131 -4.44 18.00 -3.78
CA ASP A 131 -4.70 16.72 -3.13
C ASP A 131 -3.58 16.41 -2.13
N LEU A 132 -3.95 16.26 -0.85
CA LEU A 132 -3.02 15.98 0.24
C LEU A 132 -3.11 14.52 0.65
N PHE A 133 -1.97 13.85 0.74
CA PHE A 133 -1.91 12.42 0.98
C PHE A 133 -0.66 11.99 1.75
N TRP A 134 -0.68 10.75 2.22
CA TRP A 134 0.45 10.08 2.85
C TRP A 134 1.03 8.98 1.95
N MET A 135 0.19 8.11 1.41
CA MET A 135 0.62 7.08 0.45
C MET A 135 -0.53 6.66 -0.46
N VAL A 136 -0.21 6.22 -1.68
CA VAL A 136 -1.16 5.67 -2.64
C VAL A 136 -0.45 4.66 -3.54
N ALA A 137 -1.10 3.51 -3.79
CA ALA A 137 -0.74 2.64 -4.90
C ALA A 137 -1.60 3.01 -6.10
N ILE A 138 -0.95 3.45 -7.16
CA ILE A 138 -1.58 3.74 -8.45
C ILE A 138 -1.52 2.43 -9.24
N ASP A 139 -2.64 1.71 -9.29
CA ASP A 139 -2.57 0.24 -9.28
C ASP A 139 -2.80 -0.42 -10.66
N THR A 140 -3.84 -0.03 -11.38
CA THR A 140 -4.38 -0.79 -12.52
C THR A 140 -5.47 0.08 -13.19
N ALA A 141 -6.34 -0.34 -14.12
CA ALA A 141 -6.13 -0.98 -15.44
C ALA A 141 -6.94 -0.28 -16.54
N ASP A 142 -7.77 0.70 -16.20
CA ASP A 142 -8.49 1.49 -17.20
C ASP A 142 -7.66 2.74 -17.57
N ALA A 143 -7.00 2.71 -18.71
CA ALA A 143 -6.23 3.85 -19.22
C ALA A 143 -7.12 5.07 -19.53
N ASN A 144 -8.44 4.91 -19.57
CA ASN A 144 -9.34 5.90 -20.14
C ASN A 144 -9.70 7.03 -19.18
N TYR A 145 -9.63 6.84 -17.86
CA TYR A 145 -9.95 7.90 -16.90
C TYR A 145 -8.89 8.06 -15.81
N ARG A 146 -8.02 9.05 -16.02
CA ARG A 146 -6.89 9.38 -15.17
C ARG A 146 -6.76 10.92 -15.15
N PRO A 147 -7.47 11.58 -14.22
CA PRO A 147 -7.69 13.02 -14.25
C PRO A 147 -6.46 13.84 -13.83
N CYS A 148 -5.50 13.23 -13.14
CA CYS A 148 -4.32 13.94 -12.62
C CYS A 148 -3.02 13.44 -13.24
N ASP A 149 -2.02 14.32 -13.34
CA ASP A 149 -0.71 13.99 -13.93
C ASP A 149 0.02 12.90 -13.13
N TYR A 150 -0.15 12.88 -11.81
CA TYR A 150 0.40 11.82 -10.95
C TYR A 150 -0.29 10.46 -11.16
N ASP A 151 -1.50 10.46 -11.73
CA ASP A 151 -2.14 9.23 -12.20
C ASP A 151 -1.53 8.73 -13.51
N LYS A 152 -0.55 9.41 -14.13
CA LYS A 152 0.16 9.01 -15.36
C LYS A 152 1.63 9.41 -15.33
N LEU A 153 2.46 8.74 -14.55
CA LEU A 153 3.90 9.06 -14.53
C LEU A 153 4.61 8.66 -15.84
N PRO A 154 5.22 9.62 -16.58
CA PRO A 154 5.94 9.30 -17.81
C PRO A 154 7.07 8.30 -17.58
N GLY A 155 7.11 7.24 -18.38
CA GLY A 155 8.15 6.21 -18.30
C GLY A 155 8.03 5.27 -17.10
N LYS A 156 6.91 5.29 -16.37
CA LYS A 156 6.57 4.33 -15.32
C LYS A 156 5.42 3.45 -15.77
N GLU A 157 5.58 2.16 -15.54
CA GLU A 157 4.51 1.17 -15.71
C GLU A 157 3.80 0.96 -14.37
N TYR A 158 2.53 0.54 -14.42
CA TYR A 158 1.73 0.22 -13.24
C TYR A 158 2.19 -1.11 -12.63
N PRO A 159 1.93 -1.34 -11.34
CA PRO A 159 1.52 -0.34 -10.38
C PRO A 159 2.70 0.59 -10.06
N TYR A 160 2.46 1.75 -9.49
CA TYR A 160 3.54 2.51 -8.82
C TYR A 160 3.03 3.13 -7.52
N ILE A 161 3.89 3.12 -6.51
CA ILE A 161 3.51 3.48 -5.15
C ILE A 161 4.10 4.85 -4.83
N LEU A 162 3.24 5.84 -4.66
CA LEU A 162 3.63 7.19 -4.26
C LEU A 162 3.51 7.31 -2.74
N TYR A 163 4.42 8.06 -2.12
CA TYR A 163 4.35 8.36 -0.69
C TYR A 163 4.96 9.71 -0.36
N ALA A 164 4.61 10.25 0.80
CA ALA A 164 5.18 11.49 1.30
C ALA A 164 6.55 11.24 1.97
N PRO A 165 7.67 11.81 1.48
CA PRO A 165 9.00 11.42 1.95
C PRO A 165 9.41 12.06 3.30
N ASN A 166 8.77 13.16 3.71
CA ASN A 166 9.21 13.98 4.84
C ASN A 166 8.45 13.70 6.15
N GLN A 167 7.98 12.46 6.33
CA GLN A 167 7.22 12.03 7.53
C GLN A 167 5.96 12.86 7.83
N HIS A 168 5.43 13.61 6.86
CA HIS A 168 4.19 14.37 6.96
C HIS A 168 3.44 14.24 5.64
N LYS A 169 2.11 14.40 5.64
CA LYS A 169 1.37 14.48 4.37
C LYS A 169 1.92 15.55 3.47
N THR A 170 1.91 15.30 2.17
CA THR A 170 2.37 16.22 1.14
C THR A 170 1.34 16.32 0.02
N THR A 171 1.55 17.23 -0.91
CA THR A 171 0.72 17.31 -2.12
C THR A 171 1.13 16.25 -3.14
N LEU A 172 0.23 15.87 -4.03
CA LEU A 172 0.54 15.03 -5.21
C LEU A 172 1.06 15.88 -6.39
N ASN A 173 1.96 16.83 -6.12
CA ASN A 173 2.65 17.61 -7.15
C ASN A 173 3.98 16.97 -7.53
N ASP A 174 4.44 17.23 -8.76
CA ASP A 174 5.78 16.82 -9.14
C ASP A 174 6.84 17.42 -8.19
N GLY A 175 7.80 16.58 -7.79
CA GLY A 175 8.86 16.91 -6.83
C GLY A 175 8.45 16.91 -5.35
N THR A 176 7.19 16.68 -4.99
CA THR A 176 6.76 16.68 -3.57
C THR A 176 6.54 15.31 -2.97
N TYR A 177 6.32 14.29 -3.80
CA TYR A 177 6.21 12.88 -3.41
C TYR A 177 7.46 12.08 -3.83
N ALA A 178 7.64 10.92 -3.21
CA ALA A 178 8.60 9.91 -3.62
C ALA A 178 7.89 8.68 -4.20
N VAL A 179 8.62 7.88 -4.97
CA VAL A 179 8.13 6.66 -5.60
C VAL A 179 8.85 5.47 -4.97
N ALA A 180 8.10 4.58 -4.32
CA ALA A 180 8.67 3.36 -3.76
C ALA A 180 8.86 2.31 -4.86
N GLU A 181 9.92 1.51 -4.75
CA GLU A 181 10.16 0.38 -5.63
C GLU A 181 9.29 -0.82 -5.25
N LYS A 182 8.92 -0.91 -3.97
CA LYS A 182 8.28 -2.08 -3.38
C LYS A 182 7.46 -1.71 -2.14
N MET A 183 6.32 -2.37 -1.99
CA MET A 183 5.53 -2.42 -0.76
C MET A 183 5.54 -3.85 -0.22
N VAL A 184 5.89 -4.01 1.06
CA VAL A 184 5.86 -5.29 1.77
C VAL A 184 4.82 -5.22 2.87
N ILE A 185 3.94 -6.22 2.91
CA ILE A 185 2.98 -6.41 4.00
C ILE A 185 3.40 -7.63 4.78
N SER A 186 3.56 -7.45 6.09
CA SER A 186 3.94 -8.52 7.01
C SER A 186 2.98 -8.61 8.18
N ILE A 187 2.85 -9.80 8.77
CA ILE A 187 2.03 -10.02 9.96
C ILE A 187 2.85 -10.53 11.13
N LEU A 188 2.37 -10.23 12.32
CA LEU A 188 2.72 -10.90 13.56
C LEU A 188 1.49 -11.68 14.04
N THR A 189 1.64 -12.95 14.39
CA THR A 189 0.56 -13.79 14.90
C THR A 189 0.71 -14.00 16.40
N PHE A 190 -0.40 -14.16 17.12
CA PHE A 190 -0.39 -14.69 18.49
C PHE A 190 0.20 -16.11 18.47
N ILE A 191 0.99 -16.44 19.50
CA ILE A 191 1.50 -17.80 19.75
C ILE A 191 0.41 -18.59 20.47
#